data_AF-A0A6C0J456-F1
#
_entry.id   AF-A0A6C0J456-F1
#
_cell.length_a   1.000
_cell.length_b   1.000
_cell.length_c   1.000
_cell.angle_alpha   90.00
_cell.angle_beta   90.00
_cell.angle_gamma   90.00
#
_symmetry.space_group_name_H-M   'P 1'
#
loop_
_entity.id
_entity.type
_entity.pdbx_description
1 polymer ?
#
loop_
_entity_poly.entity_id
_entity_poly.type
_entity_poly.pdbx_seq_one_letter_code
_entity_poly.pdbx_strand_id
1 'polypeptide(L)'
;MTSVTKINSLVKSVFGEQESFESDWAKNQKVQQQIKSILNASVNKPLKDPDAPKRGKSSYLFFCGDMRDSVKEKLGDKVSATSITKELGQMWNELKSSSKSSDKSSISKYQKMAQSDKDRYESEKEAYVPSAEFVEAAASVKGKQRRKKDPNAPKRSKSAYLFFCNDMRETVKQQNPDFKATETTSELGARWNALKADKSRSSELQKYEKMAAGDKLRYTKEVAAQKGSSDEEKPVKKAPAAGKKEAAPKKEVSTSKVLNGYQGFCQAYRDTVKKDHPKDSAKDVTKRVATMWKKLKPEEQEAWKTGCVAVGNK
;
A
#
# COMPACT_ATOMS: atom_id res chain seq x y z
N MET A 1 0.51 -15.48 -4.80
CA MET A 1 -0.21 -16.49 -3.97
C MET A 1 0.05 -16.17 -2.51
N THR A 2 -1.00 -16.00 -1.70
CA THR A 2 -0.86 -15.74 -0.26
C THR A 2 -0.32 -16.99 0.44
N SER A 3 0.30 -16.84 1.61
CA SER A 3 0.84 -17.98 2.39
C SER A 3 -0.24 -19.01 2.73
N VAL A 4 -1.49 -18.57 2.90
CA VAL A 4 -2.67 -19.43 3.10
C VAL A 4 -2.95 -20.32 1.87
N THR A 5 -2.87 -19.75 0.65
CA THR A 5 -3.10 -20.52 -0.58
C THR A 5 -2.06 -21.63 -0.77
N LYS A 6 -0.81 -21.39 -0.32
CA LYS A 6 0.26 -22.41 -0.36
C LYS A 6 0.02 -23.54 0.65
N ILE A 7 -0.49 -23.21 1.84
CA ILE A 7 -0.88 -24.21 2.84
C ILE A 7 -2.03 -25.07 2.29
N ASN A 8 -3.05 -24.44 1.71
CA ASN A 8 -4.17 -25.17 1.12
C ASN A 8 -3.72 -26.07 -0.05
N SER A 9 -2.78 -25.63 -0.89
CA SER A 9 -2.22 -26.50 -1.94
C SER A 9 -1.39 -27.66 -1.38
N LEU A 10 -0.70 -27.47 -0.25
CA LEU A 10 0.07 -28.52 0.40
C LEU A 10 -0.84 -29.56 1.05
N VAL A 11 -1.89 -29.11 1.74
CA VAL A 11 -2.92 -30.00 2.31
C VAL A 11 -3.57 -30.83 1.21
N LYS A 12 -3.93 -30.21 0.07
CA LYS A 12 -4.43 -30.90 -1.11
C LYS A 12 -3.44 -31.96 -1.63
N SER A 13 -2.14 -31.66 -1.61
CA SER A 13 -1.09 -32.59 -2.06
C SER A 13 -0.85 -33.77 -1.12
N VAL A 14 -1.17 -33.65 0.17
CA VAL A 14 -0.89 -34.66 1.20
C VAL A 14 -2.09 -35.59 1.43
N PHE A 15 -3.31 -35.05 1.41
CA PHE A 15 -4.52 -35.82 1.72
C PHE A 15 -5.22 -36.40 0.48
N GLY A 16 -4.72 -36.10 -0.73
CA GLY A 16 -5.30 -36.59 -1.99
C GLY A 16 -6.74 -36.09 -2.24
N GLU A 17 -7.36 -36.59 -3.31
CA GLU A 17 -8.75 -36.25 -3.71
C GLU A 17 -9.81 -36.94 -2.83
N GLN A 18 -9.63 -36.97 -1.51
CA GLN A 18 -10.79 -37.09 -0.64
C GLN A 18 -11.53 -35.74 -0.70
N GLU A 19 -12.41 -35.61 -1.69
CA GLU A 19 -13.17 -34.38 -1.99
C GLU A 19 -13.88 -33.80 -0.75
N SER A 20 -14.27 -34.67 0.19
CA SER A 20 -14.89 -34.27 1.46
C SER A 20 -13.93 -33.45 2.34
N PHE A 21 -12.70 -33.91 2.55
CA PHE A 21 -11.75 -33.25 3.45
C PHE A 21 -11.23 -31.92 2.90
N GLU A 22 -10.97 -31.83 1.59
CA GLU A 22 -10.52 -30.57 0.97
C GLU A 22 -11.62 -29.50 1.02
N SER A 23 -12.87 -29.90 0.74
CA SER A 23 -14.04 -29.04 0.86
C SER A 23 -14.17 -28.54 2.30
N ASP A 24 -14.06 -29.43 3.28
CA ASP A 24 -14.22 -29.08 4.69
C ASP A 24 -13.07 -28.21 5.20
N TRP A 25 -11.82 -28.48 4.82
CA TRP A 25 -10.66 -27.69 5.24
C TRP A 25 -10.64 -26.28 4.64
N ALA A 26 -10.85 -26.16 3.32
CA ALA A 26 -10.76 -24.89 2.61
C ALA A 26 -11.98 -23.99 2.86
N LYS A 27 -13.17 -24.58 3.08
CA LYS A 27 -14.41 -23.83 3.36
C LYS A 27 -14.61 -23.53 4.85
N ASN A 28 -13.88 -24.21 5.75
CA ASN A 28 -13.94 -23.88 7.17
C ASN A 28 -13.32 -22.51 7.45
N GLN A 29 -14.19 -21.49 7.48
CA GLN A 29 -13.81 -20.10 7.68
C GLN A 29 -13.05 -19.88 8.99
N LYS A 30 -13.38 -20.63 10.05
CA LYS A 30 -12.70 -20.52 11.36
C LYS A 30 -11.25 -20.99 11.26
N VAL A 31 -11.02 -22.14 10.63
CA VAL A 31 -9.67 -22.68 10.38
C VAL A 31 -8.87 -21.73 9.48
N GLN A 32 -9.44 -21.26 8.38
CA GLN A 32 -8.77 -20.34 7.47
C GLN A 32 -8.47 -18.97 8.12
N GLN A 33 -9.35 -18.48 9.00
CA GLN A 33 -9.12 -17.27 9.79
C GLN A 33 -8.02 -17.47 10.85
N GLN A 34 -7.98 -18.63 11.53
CA GLN A 34 -6.91 -18.96 12.46
C GLN A 34 -5.56 -19.08 11.75
N ILE A 35 -5.49 -19.75 10.61
CA ILE A 35 -4.28 -19.82 9.78
C ILE A 35 -3.82 -18.42 9.36
N LYS A 36 -4.74 -17.57 8.88
CA LYS A 36 -4.44 -16.16 8.56
C LYS A 36 -3.93 -15.40 9.78
N SER A 37 -4.55 -15.58 10.94
CA SER A 37 -4.16 -14.93 12.19
C SER A 37 -2.74 -15.33 12.61
N ILE A 38 -2.42 -16.63 12.58
CA ILE A 38 -1.08 -17.17 12.90
C ILE A 38 -0.03 -16.63 11.93
N LEU A 39 -0.31 -16.66 10.63
CA LEU A 39 0.59 -16.14 9.60
C LEU A 39 0.81 -14.63 9.75
N ASN A 40 -0.24 -13.86 10.03
CA ASN A 40 -0.14 -12.41 10.20
C ASN A 40 0.54 -12.02 11.52
N ALA A 41 0.33 -12.79 12.59
CA ALA A 41 0.97 -12.58 13.89
C ALA A 41 2.49 -12.75 13.82
N SER A 42 2.96 -13.70 13.00
CA SER A 42 4.39 -13.96 12.77
C SER A 42 5.05 -12.97 11.79
N VAL A 43 4.34 -12.51 10.76
CA VAL A 43 4.96 -11.72 9.67
C VAL A 43 5.05 -10.22 9.98
N ASN A 44 4.15 -9.67 10.81
CA ASN A 44 4.03 -8.22 10.98
C ASN A 44 4.50 -7.67 12.33
N LYS A 45 4.84 -8.53 13.30
CA LYS A 45 5.38 -8.04 14.57
C LYS A 45 6.90 -7.91 14.44
N PRO A 46 7.47 -6.69 14.60
CA PRO A 46 8.92 -6.56 14.66
C PRO A 46 9.43 -7.38 15.84
N LEU A 47 10.49 -8.17 15.64
CA LEU A 47 11.16 -8.88 16.72
C LEU A 47 11.54 -7.85 17.80
N LYS A 48 11.03 -8.06 19.01
CA LYS A 48 11.20 -7.16 20.16
C LYS A 48 11.90 -7.93 21.25
N ASP A 49 13.00 -7.39 21.74
CA ASP A 49 13.71 -7.98 22.87
C ASP A 49 12.87 -7.73 24.13
N PRO A 50 12.48 -8.76 24.91
CA PRO A 50 11.84 -8.59 26.20
C PRO A 50 12.65 -7.73 27.18
N ASP A 51 13.98 -7.81 27.11
CA ASP A 51 14.91 -7.13 28.02
C ASP A 51 15.29 -5.72 27.53
N ALA A 52 14.83 -5.33 26.34
CA ALA A 52 15.07 -3.98 25.85
C ALA A 52 14.35 -2.95 26.75
N PRO A 53 15.05 -1.86 27.15
CA PRO A 53 14.46 -0.76 27.89
C PRO A 53 13.18 -0.26 27.24
N LYS A 54 12.13 -0.09 28.04
CA LYS A 54 10.87 0.47 27.57
C LYS A 54 11.02 1.96 27.39
N ARG A 55 10.53 2.46 26.24
CA ARG A 55 10.58 3.89 25.91
C ARG A 55 9.98 4.75 27.02
N GLY A 56 10.58 5.92 27.20
CA GLY A 56 10.07 6.93 28.13
C GLY A 56 8.62 7.33 27.82
N LYS A 57 7.84 7.56 28.88
CA LYS A 57 6.46 8.06 28.89
C LYS A 57 6.45 9.55 28.57
N SER A 58 5.50 9.95 27.75
CA SER A 58 5.20 11.35 27.46
C SER A 58 4.47 12.03 28.62
N SER A 59 4.49 13.37 28.66
CA SER A 59 3.75 14.17 29.65
C SER A 59 2.26 13.83 29.67
N TYR A 60 1.68 13.55 28.50
CA TYR A 60 0.30 13.09 28.40
C TYR A 60 0.08 11.71 29.03
N LEU A 61 1.05 10.79 28.93
CA LEU A 61 0.92 9.46 29.53
C LEU A 61 1.02 9.49 31.06
N PHE A 62 1.82 10.40 31.61
CA PHE A 62 1.83 10.67 33.05
C PHE A 62 0.50 11.28 33.51
N PHE A 63 -0.02 12.26 32.77
CA PHE A 63 -1.35 12.82 33.03
C PHE A 63 -2.45 11.76 32.96
N CYS A 64 -2.44 10.88 31.96
CA CYS A 64 -3.37 9.76 31.87
C CYS A 64 -3.22 8.82 33.06
N GLY A 65 -1.99 8.56 33.54
CA GLY A 65 -1.78 7.73 34.73
C GLY A 65 -2.52 8.28 35.95
N ASP A 66 -2.31 9.56 36.25
CA ASP A 66 -2.87 10.22 37.42
C ASP A 66 -4.39 10.42 37.31
N MET A 67 -4.91 10.75 36.12
CA MET A 67 -6.33 11.09 35.94
C MET A 67 -7.21 9.91 35.54
N ARG A 68 -6.65 8.77 35.13
CA ARG A 68 -7.43 7.63 34.65
C ARG A 68 -8.33 7.05 35.71
N ASP A 69 -7.87 6.98 36.96
CA ASP A 69 -8.68 6.44 38.05
C ASP A 69 -9.83 7.39 38.39
N SER A 70 -9.58 8.70 38.41
CA SER A 70 -10.64 9.71 38.61
C SER A 70 -11.67 9.72 37.47
N VAL A 71 -11.25 9.56 36.22
CA VAL A 71 -12.17 9.46 35.07
C VAL A 71 -12.93 8.13 35.09
N LYS A 72 -12.28 7.04 35.50
CA LYS A 72 -12.91 5.72 35.64
C LYS A 72 -14.00 5.73 36.71
N GLU A 73 -13.75 6.39 37.85
CA GLU A 73 -14.76 6.55 38.91
C GLU A 73 -15.97 7.37 38.44
N LYS A 74 -15.72 8.50 37.76
CA LYS A 74 -16.79 9.37 37.23
C LYS A 74 -17.66 8.69 36.18
N LEU A 75 -17.07 7.85 35.33
CA LEU A 75 -17.78 7.16 34.26
C LEU A 75 -18.37 5.82 34.72
N GLY A 76 -17.83 5.23 35.78
CA GLY A 76 -18.25 3.94 36.34
C GLY A 76 -17.51 2.73 35.73
N ASP A 77 -17.42 1.64 36.50
CA ASP A 77 -16.58 0.46 36.20
C ASP A 77 -16.96 -0.30 34.91
N LYS A 78 -18.18 -0.14 34.41
CA LYS A 78 -18.66 -0.80 33.18
C LYS A 78 -18.33 -0.03 31.90
N VAL A 79 -17.67 1.12 31.99
CA VAL A 79 -17.37 1.94 30.81
C VAL A 79 -16.13 1.43 30.09
N SER A 80 -16.22 1.40 28.75
CA SER A 80 -15.13 0.96 27.89
C SER A 80 -13.87 1.81 28.08
N ALA A 81 -12.71 1.16 28.14
CA ALA A 81 -11.40 1.82 28.22
C ALA A 81 -11.18 2.85 27.08
N THR A 82 -11.83 2.65 25.93
CA THR A 82 -11.82 3.60 24.82
C THR A 82 -12.48 4.92 25.18
N SER A 83 -13.61 4.89 25.90
CA SER A 83 -14.32 6.09 26.34
C SER A 83 -13.51 6.85 27.39
N ILE A 84 -12.90 6.14 28.35
CA ILE A 84 -12.00 6.73 29.35
C ILE A 84 -10.81 7.44 28.68
N THR A 85 -10.19 6.78 27.69
CA THR A 85 -9.05 7.37 26.97
C THR A 85 -9.45 8.59 26.14
N LYS A 86 -10.66 8.59 25.59
CA LYS A 86 -11.21 9.73 24.83
C LYS A 86 -11.43 10.95 25.75
N GLU A 87 -12.00 10.72 26.92
CA GLU A 87 -12.24 11.76 27.93
C GLU A 87 -10.92 12.36 28.43
N LEU A 88 -9.93 11.52 28.76
CA LEU A 88 -8.58 11.97 29.13
C LEU A 88 -7.91 12.81 28.03
N GLY A 89 -8.10 12.43 26.77
CA GLY A 89 -7.59 13.20 25.63
C GLY A 89 -8.24 14.58 25.51
N GLN A 90 -9.54 14.69 25.78
CA GLN A 90 -10.26 15.96 25.80
C GLN A 90 -9.77 16.86 26.94
N MET A 91 -9.68 16.32 28.16
CA MET A 91 -9.16 17.06 29.33
C MET A 91 -7.73 17.58 29.11
N TRP A 92 -6.85 16.78 28.50
CA TRP A 92 -5.49 17.23 28.19
C TRP A 92 -5.45 18.36 27.15
N ASN A 93 -6.34 18.34 26.15
CA ASN A 93 -6.43 19.41 25.17
C ASN A 93 -7.00 20.70 25.78
N GLU A 94 -7.99 20.57 26.65
CA GLU A 94 -8.55 21.71 27.39
C GLU A 94 -7.48 22.35 28.29
N LEU A 95 -6.72 21.55 29.03
CA LEU A 95 -5.58 22.03 29.81
C LEU A 95 -4.57 22.79 28.95
N LYS A 96 -4.22 22.29 27.75
CA LYS A 96 -3.29 22.97 26.84
C LYS A 96 -3.86 24.29 26.29
N SER A 97 -5.17 24.37 26.06
CA SER A 97 -5.83 25.59 25.59
C SER A 97 -6.11 26.59 26.70
N SER A 98 -6.12 26.14 27.96
CA SER A 98 -6.40 26.98 29.11
C SER A 98 -5.28 28.01 29.33
N SER A 99 -5.68 29.26 29.53
CA SER A 99 -4.75 30.33 29.88
C SER A 99 -4.46 30.40 31.38
N LYS A 100 -5.17 29.62 32.20
CA LYS A 100 -5.05 29.62 33.66
C LYS A 100 -3.66 29.19 34.10
N SER A 101 -3.10 29.92 35.06
CA SER A 101 -1.75 29.65 35.60
C SER A 101 -1.66 28.28 36.30
N SER A 102 -2.73 27.84 36.97
CA SER A 102 -2.84 26.52 37.60
C SER A 102 -2.69 25.37 36.60
N ASP A 103 -3.30 25.52 35.42
CA ASP A 103 -3.34 24.48 34.39
C ASP A 103 -1.99 24.41 33.67
N LYS A 104 -1.38 25.56 33.41
CA LYS A 104 0.01 25.65 32.91
C LYS A 104 1.00 25.03 33.90
N SER A 105 0.82 25.26 35.20
CA SER A 105 1.65 24.64 36.24
C SER A 105 1.51 23.11 36.25
N SER A 106 0.28 22.62 36.09
CA SER A 106 0.00 21.18 35.96
C SER A 106 0.66 20.59 34.72
N ILE A 107 0.59 21.25 33.57
CA ILE A 107 1.29 20.84 32.35
C ILE A 107 2.80 20.80 32.57
N SER A 108 3.36 21.84 33.21
CA SER A 108 4.80 21.91 33.50
C SER A 108 5.26 20.77 34.41
N LYS A 109 4.47 20.38 35.41
CA LYS A 109 4.72 19.19 36.26
C LYS A 109 4.89 17.94 35.40
N TYR A 110 3.94 17.66 34.50
CA TYR A 110 4.00 16.47 33.64
C TYR A 110 5.10 16.55 32.57
N GLN A 111 5.44 17.75 32.10
CA GLN A 111 6.58 17.95 31.19
C GLN A 111 7.90 17.60 31.88
N LYS A 112 8.09 18.02 33.14
CA LYS A 112 9.27 17.65 33.94
C LYS A 112 9.35 16.14 34.16
N MET A 113 8.24 15.50 34.52
CA MET A 113 8.17 14.03 34.67
C MET A 113 8.53 13.31 33.36
N ALA A 114 8.04 13.80 32.23
CA ALA A 114 8.37 13.24 30.91
C ALA A 114 9.84 13.40 30.55
N GLN A 115 10.46 14.53 30.92
CA GLN A 115 11.88 14.75 30.70
C GLN A 115 12.71 13.79 31.56
N SER A 116 12.42 13.66 32.85
CA SER A 116 13.12 12.71 33.72
C SER A 116 12.98 11.26 33.25
N ASP A 117 11.81 10.85 32.75
CA ASP A 117 11.61 9.48 32.24
C ASP A 117 12.28 9.26 30.88
N LYS A 118 12.46 10.33 30.09
CA LYS A 118 13.29 10.29 28.89
C LYS A 118 14.76 10.08 29.26
N ASP A 119 15.26 10.78 30.26
CA ASP A 119 16.65 10.64 30.73
C ASP A 119 16.88 9.24 31.34
N ARG A 120 15.92 8.69 32.09
CA ARG A 120 15.92 7.29 32.54
C ARG A 120 16.01 6.33 31.35
N TYR A 121 15.19 6.52 30.33
CA TYR A 121 15.21 5.66 29.15
C TYR A 121 16.53 5.76 28.37
N GLU A 122 17.10 6.95 28.25
CA GLU A 122 18.39 7.16 27.56
C GLU A 122 19.53 6.46 28.30
N SER A 123 19.61 6.62 29.62
CA SER A 123 20.60 5.90 30.45
C SER A 123 20.43 4.38 30.45
N GLU A 124 19.20 3.87 30.58
CA GLU A 124 18.94 2.42 30.46
C GLU A 124 19.31 1.88 29.07
N LYS A 125 19.04 2.66 28.02
CA LYS A 125 19.36 2.29 26.64
C LYS A 125 20.87 2.29 26.37
N GLU A 126 21.62 3.19 26.98
CA GLU A 126 23.09 3.21 26.91
C GLU A 126 23.70 2.01 27.65
N ALA A 127 23.14 1.63 28.80
CA ALA A 127 23.55 0.45 29.54
C ALA A 127 23.11 -0.88 28.88
N TYR A 128 22.10 -0.84 28.01
CA TYR A 128 21.52 -2.03 27.41
C TYR A 128 22.37 -2.60 26.29
N VAL A 129 22.81 -3.83 26.51
CA VAL A 129 23.48 -4.68 25.51
C VAL A 129 22.50 -5.81 25.14
N PRO A 130 22.01 -5.87 23.89
CA PRO A 130 21.14 -6.95 23.44
C PRO A 130 21.84 -8.32 23.57
N SER A 131 21.07 -9.35 23.93
CA SER A 131 21.58 -10.73 23.95
C SER A 131 22.09 -11.16 22.56
N ALA A 132 23.17 -11.94 22.52
CA ALA A 132 23.74 -12.46 21.28
C ALA A 132 22.70 -13.24 20.46
N GLU A 133 21.86 -14.04 21.12
CA GLU A 133 20.76 -14.78 20.49
C GLU A 133 19.74 -13.83 19.83
N PHE A 134 19.44 -12.70 20.47
CA PHE A 134 18.54 -11.70 19.93
C PHE A 134 19.15 -10.99 18.71
N VAL A 135 20.45 -10.71 18.73
CA VAL A 135 21.17 -10.11 17.60
C VAL A 135 21.14 -11.05 16.39
N GLU A 136 21.38 -12.35 16.59
CA GLU A 136 21.30 -13.35 15.53
C GLU A 136 19.88 -13.52 14.98
N ALA A 137 18.89 -13.63 15.86
CA ALA A 137 17.49 -13.70 15.49
C ALA A 137 17.05 -12.43 14.72
N ALA A 138 17.47 -11.24 15.16
CA ALA A 138 17.17 -9.97 14.49
C ALA A 138 17.84 -9.89 13.10
N ALA A 139 19.08 -10.37 12.96
CA ALA A 139 19.79 -10.44 11.69
C ALA A 139 19.09 -11.37 10.69
N SER A 140 18.60 -12.53 11.15
CA SER A 140 17.85 -13.48 10.31
C SER A 140 16.52 -12.89 9.78
N VAL A 141 15.85 -12.06 10.58
CA VAL A 141 14.60 -11.37 10.18
C VAL A 141 14.89 -10.18 9.27
N LYS A 142 15.94 -9.40 9.54
CA LYS A 142 16.42 -8.32 8.66
C LYS A 142 16.93 -8.83 7.31
N GLY A 143 17.30 -10.11 7.21
CA GLY A 143 17.72 -10.81 5.99
C GLY A 143 16.65 -10.92 4.88
N LYS A 144 15.42 -10.46 5.13
CA LYS A 144 14.46 -10.13 4.04
C LYS A 144 14.74 -8.77 3.37
N GLN A 145 15.80 -8.06 3.74
CA GLN A 145 16.42 -7.08 2.86
C GLN A 145 16.91 -7.80 1.59
N ARG A 146 16.59 -7.21 0.45
CA ARG A 146 16.93 -7.65 -0.91
C ARG A 146 18.22 -8.48 -0.92
N ARG A 147 18.12 -9.76 -1.31
CA ARG A 147 19.29 -10.64 -1.52
C ARG A 147 20.41 -9.84 -2.16
N LYS A 148 21.61 -9.87 -1.57
CA LYS A 148 22.80 -9.26 -2.17
C LYS A 148 22.87 -9.75 -3.62
N LYS A 149 22.87 -8.80 -4.55
CA LYS A 149 22.94 -9.12 -5.97
C LYS A 149 24.35 -9.68 -6.22
N ASP A 150 24.46 -10.83 -6.88
CA ASP A 150 25.77 -11.41 -7.20
C ASP A 150 26.62 -10.37 -7.94
N PRO A 151 27.88 -10.13 -7.53
CA PRO A 151 28.75 -9.14 -8.18
C PRO A 151 28.93 -9.40 -9.68
N ASN A 152 28.89 -10.67 -10.08
CA ASN A 152 29.06 -11.11 -11.47
C ASN A 152 27.75 -11.17 -12.26
N ALA A 153 26.59 -10.90 -11.66
CA ALA A 153 25.31 -10.95 -12.40
C ALA A 153 25.13 -9.68 -13.24
N PRO A 154 24.51 -9.77 -14.44
CA PRO A 154 24.38 -8.63 -15.32
C PRO A 154 23.49 -7.59 -14.68
N LYS A 155 23.89 -6.32 -14.80
CA LYS A 155 23.11 -5.22 -14.23
C LYS A 155 21.80 -5.08 -14.99
N ARG A 156 20.69 -4.98 -14.25
CA ARG A 156 19.35 -4.90 -14.84
C ARG A 156 19.25 -3.79 -15.89
N SER A 157 18.40 -4.03 -16.89
CA SER A 157 18.09 -3.01 -17.90
C SER A 157 17.53 -1.74 -17.26
N LYS A 158 18.01 -0.59 -17.70
CA LYS A 158 17.52 0.76 -17.39
C LYS A 158 16.18 1.01 -18.12
N SER A 159 15.29 1.74 -17.47
CA SER A 159 14.03 2.19 -18.09
C SER A 159 14.22 3.53 -18.82
N ALA A 160 13.25 3.90 -19.67
CA ALA A 160 13.27 5.18 -20.38
C ALA A 160 13.42 6.38 -19.43
N TYR A 161 12.72 6.34 -18.29
CA TYR A 161 12.86 7.34 -17.23
C TYR A 161 14.28 7.42 -16.67
N LEU A 162 14.95 6.28 -16.46
CA LEU A 162 16.33 6.28 -15.95
C LEU A 162 17.33 6.84 -16.97
N PHE A 163 17.11 6.64 -18.27
CA PHE A 163 17.89 7.31 -19.29
C PHE A 163 17.67 8.82 -19.27
N PHE A 164 16.40 9.26 -19.23
CA PHE A 164 16.05 10.68 -19.08
C PHE A 164 16.68 11.31 -17.82
N CYS A 165 16.64 10.62 -16.67
CA CYS A 165 17.25 11.12 -15.46
C CYS A 165 18.77 11.25 -15.59
N ASN A 166 19.46 10.36 -16.31
CA ASN A 166 20.91 10.48 -16.48
C ASN A 166 21.24 11.73 -17.33
N ASP A 167 20.53 11.92 -18.43
CA ASP A 167 20.78 13.04 -19.35
C ASP A 167 20.40 14.40 -18.73
N MET A 168 19.31 14.45 -17.97
CA MET A 168 18.74 15.71 -17.47
C MET A 168 19.23 16.09 -16.06
N ARG A 169 19.84 15.16 -15.31
CA ARG A 169 20.29 15.41 -13.92
C ARG A 169 21.35 16.50 -13.84
N GLU A 170 22.30 16.52 -14.77
CA GLU A 170 23.34 17.56 -14.79
C GLU A 170 22.73 18.93 -15.07
N THR A 171 21.83 19.04 -16.04
CA THR A 171 21.08 20.26 -16.34
C THR A 171 20.29 20.76 -15.12
N VAL A 172 19.57 19.89 -14.42
CA VAL A 172 18.81 20.28 -13.22
C VAL A 172 19.76 20.75 -12.10
N LYS A 173 20.90 20.09 -11.93
CA LYS A 173 21.90 20.46 -10.92
C LYS A 173 22.58 21.78 -11.25
N GLN A 174 22.84 22.08 -12.52
CA GLN A 174 23.40 23.36 -12.95
C GLN A 174 22.39 24.50 -12.76
N GLN A 175 21.11 24.26 -13.08
CA GLN A 175 20.04 25.22 -12.88
C GLN A 175 19.74 25.47 -11.39
N ASN A 176 19.93 24.46 -10.54
CA ASN A 176 19.65 24.52 -9.11
C ASN A 176 20.83 23.90 -8.32
N PRO A 177 21.95 24.62 -8.18
CA PRO A 177 23.14 24.10 -7.50
C PRO A 177 22.89 23.82 -6.01
N ASP A 178 21.94 24.51 -5.40
CA ASP A 178 21.58 24.36 -3.98
C ASP A 178 20.68 23.14 -3.69
N PHE A 179 20.13 22.50 -4.74
CA PHE A 179 19.25 21.34 -4.56
C PHE A 179 20.03 20.14 -4.03
N LYS A 180 19.49 19.53 -2.97
CA LYS A 180 19.93 18.22 -2.50
C LYS A 180 19.55 17.15 -3.53
N ALA A 181 20.27 16.04 -3.54
CA ALA A 181 20.03 14.95 -4.49
C ALA A 181 18.58 14.43 -4.50
N THR A 182 17.88 14.50 -3.36
CA THR A 182 16.46 14.18 -3.24
C THR A 182 15.57 15.16 -4.01
N GLU A 183 15.84 16.47 -3.87
CA GLU A 183 15.11 17.54 -4.55
C GLU A 183 15.36 17.50 -6.05
N THR A 184 16.61 17.30 -6.48
CA THR A 184 16.96 17.06 -7.89
C THR A 184 16.18 15.88 -8.47
N THR A 185 16.03 14.78 -7.72
CA THR A 185 15.30 13.60 -8.19
C THR A 185 13.80 13.85 -8.27
N SER A 186 13.25 14.63 -7.33
CA SER A 186 11.85 15.06 -7.36
C SER A 186 11.55 15.93 -8.58
N GLU A 187 12.42 16.90 -8.86
CA GLU A 187 12.31 17.80 -10.02
C GLU A 187 12.41 17.03 -11.35
N LEU A 188 13.32 16.07 -11.46
CA LEU A 188 13.41 15.17 -12.63
C LEU A 188 12.12 14.37 -12.82
N GLY A 189 11.50 13.90 -11.73
CA GLY A 189 10.22 13.21 -11.77
C GLY A 189 9.09 14.10 -12.31
N ALA A 190 9.04 15.36 -11.87
CA ALA A 190 8.08 16.35 -12.35
C ALA A 190 8.27 16.63 -13.85
N ARG A 191 9.50 16.88 -14.30
CA ARG A 191 9.82 17.12 -15.71
C ARG A 191 9.47 15.94 -16.61
N TRP A 192 9.70 14.71 -16.14
CA TRP A 192 9.32 13.50 -16.88
C TRP A 192 7.80 13.36 -17.03
N ASN A 193 7.04 13.66 -15.97
CA ASN A 193 5.57 13.63 -16.05
C ASN A 193 5.04 14.72 -16.97
N ALA A 194 5.63 15.92 -16.96
CA ALA A 194 5.32 16.98 -17.90
C ALA A 194 5.61 16.57 -19.35
N LEU A 195 6.77 15.94 -19.59
CA LEU A 195 7.14 15.40 -20.91
C LEU A 195 6.13 14.36 -21.42
N LYS A 196 5.61 13.51 -20.53
CA LYS A 196 4.57 12.53 -20.87
C LYS A 196 3.21 13.16 -21.14
N ALA A 197 2.89 14.27 -20.48
CA ALA A 197 1.62 14.97 -20.65
C ALA A 197 1.59 15.80 -21.95
N ASP A 198 2.75 16.34 -22.33
CA ASP A 198 2.91 17.16 -23.54
C ASP A 198 3.08 16.29 -24.79
N LYS A 199 2.08 16.30 -25.66
CA LYS A 199 2.08 15.52 -26.90
C LYS A 199 3.02 16.08 -27.96
N SER A 200 3.32 17.37 -27.91
CA SER A 200 4.23 18.00 -28.88
C SER A 200 5.65 17.45 -28.74
N ARG A 201 6.01 16.99 -27.54
CA ARG A 201 7.33 16.46 -27.18
C ARG A 201 7.41 14.93 -27.22
N SER A 202 6.47 14.29 -27.90
CA SER A 202 6.41 12.82 -28.06
C SER A 202 7.69 12.24 -28.68
N SER A 203 8.37 12.98 -29.56
CA SER A 203 9.64 12.57 -30.17
C SER A 203 10.75 12.36 -29.13
N GLU A 204 10.84 13.22 -28.12
CA GLU A 204 11.79 13.09 -27.01
C GLU A 204 11.45 11.86 -26.15
N LEU A 205 10.17 11.62 -25.87
CA LEU A 205 9.74 10.43 -25.15
C LEU A 205 10.13 9.15 -25.91
N GLN A 206 9.89 9.12 -27.22
CA GLN A 206 10.26 7.99 -28.08
C GLN A 206 11.77 7.74 -28.14
N LYS A 207 12.61 8.79 -28.07
CA LYS A 207 14.08 8.65 -27.98
C LYS A 207 14.46 7.78 -26.77
N TYR A 208 13.95 8.12 -25.59
CA TYR A 208 14.26 7.37 -24.36
C TYR A 208 13.64 5.97 -24.33
N GLU A 209 12.47 5.79 -24.95
CA GLU A 209 11.86 4.47 -25.11
C GLU A 209 12.69 3.54 -26.01
N LYS A 210 13.24 4.06 -27.12
CA LYS A 210 14.16 3.32 -27.98
C LYS A 210 15.44 2.93 -27.24
N MET A 211 16.03 3.84 -26.46
CA MET A 211 17.19 3.55 -25.62
C MET A 211 16.90 2.45 -24.59
N ALA A 212 15.73 2.50 -23.94
CA ALA A 212 15.30 1.49 -22.99
C ALA A 212 15.06 0.13 -23.66
N ALA A 213 14.51 0.10 -24.87
CA ALA A 213 14.35 -1.12 -25.65
C ALA A 213 15.71 -1.74 -26.02
N GLY A 214 16.67 -0.92 -26.46
CA GLY A 214 18.03 -1.36 -26.73
C GLY A 214 18.72 -1.95 -25.49
N ASP A 215 18.59 -1.29 -24.34
CA ASP A 215 19.21 -1.76 -23.10
C ASP A 215 18.54 -3.02 -22.54
N LYS A 216 17.23 -3.19 -22.79
CA LYS A 216 16.54 -4.45 -22.53
C LYS A 216 17.12 -5.59 -23.35
N LEU A 217 17.42 -5.35 -24.64
CA LEU A 217 18.07 -6.34 -25.50
C LEU A 217 19.48 -6.68 -25.01
N ARG A 218 20.29 -5.67 -24.63
CA ARG A 218 21.60 -5.89 -24.00
C ARG A 218 21.48 -6.80 -22.79
N TYR A 219 20.62 -6.46 -21.82
CA TYR A 219 20.43 -7.25 -20.61
C TYR A 219 19.98 -8.68 -20.92
N THR A 220 19.09 -8.89 -21.89
CA THR A 220 18.67 -10.25 -22.27
C THR A 220 19.81 -11.05 -22.89
N LYS A 221 20.69 -10.43 -23.68
CA LYS A 221 21.87 -11.07 -24.26
C LYS A 221 22.91 -11.43 -23.19
N GLU A 222 23.21 -10.50 -22.28
CA GLU A 222 24.15 -10.74 -21.17
C GLU A 222 23.66 -11.86 -20.23
N VAL A 223 22.36 -11.86 -19.89
CA VAL A 223 21.76 -12.93 -19.08
C VAL A 223 21.78 -14.27 -19.80
N ALA A 224 21.58 -14.29 -21.12
CA ALA A 224 21.65 -15.52 -21.91
C ALA A 224 23.09 -16.05 -22.00
N ALA A 225 24.07 -15.18 -22.26
CA ALA A 225 25.48 -15.54 -22.34
C ALA A 225 26.01 -16.10 -21.01
N GLN A 226 25.60 -15.50 -19.88
CA GLN A 226 26.00 -15.99 -18.56
C GLN A 226 25.33 -17.30 -18.16
N LYS A 227 24.12 -17.58 -18.65
CA LYS A 227 23.48 -18.88 -18.48
C LYS A 227 24.15 -19.99 -19.30
N GLY A 228 24.81 -19.65 -20.41
CA GLY A 228 25.55 -20.60 -21.24
C GLY A 228 26.89 -21.06 -20.64
N SER A 229 27.36 -20.43 -19.55
CA SER A 229 28.66 -20.71 -18.93
C SER A 229 28.56 -21.37 -17.54
N SER A 230 27.38 -21.76 -17.07
CA SER A 230 27.21 -22.40 -15.77
C SER A 230 26.08 -23.42 -15.80
N ASP A 231 26.43 -24.71 -15.89
CA ASP A 231 25.54 -25.80 -15.53
C ASP A 231 25.24 -25.71 -14.03
N GLU A 232 24.03 -25.27 -13.69
CA GLU A 232 23.21 -25.83 -12.61
C GLU A 232 21.77 -25.29 -12.73
N GLU A 233 20.86 -26.18 -13.07
CA GLU A 233 19.42 -25.94 -13.05
C GLU A 233 18.89 -25.79 -11.62
N LYS A 234 18.14 -24.71 -11.37
CA LYS A 234 16.91 -24.76 -10.56
C LYS A 234 15.94 -23.64 -10.96
N PRO A 235 14.64 -23.86 -10.79
CA PRO A 235 13.65 -23.62 -11.82
C PRO A 235 13.38 -22.13 -12.02
N VAL A 236 13.30 -21.77 -13.30
CA VAL A 236 12.60 -20.58 -13.76
C VAL A 236 11.17 -20.65 -13.21
N LYS A 237 10.93 -19.95 -12.09
CA LYS A 237 9.58 -19.52 -11.78
C LYS A 237 9.15 -18.68 -12.97
N LYS A 238 8.29 -19.26 -13.80
CA LYS A 238 7.45 -18.58 -14.79
C LYS A 238 7.19 -17.17 -14.27
N ALA A 239 7.80 -16.18 -14.92
CA ALA A 239 7.21 -14.87 -14.94
C ALA A 239 5.77 -15.11 -15.41
N PRO A 240 4.74 -14.61 -14.72
CA PRO A 240 3.40 -14.65 -15.27
C PRO A 240 3.47 -13.85 -16.58
N ALA A 241 3.32 -14.56 -17.71
CA ALA A 241 2.90 -13.93 -18.93
C ALA A 241 1.53 -13.30 -18.66
N ALA A 242 1.38 -12.05 -19.09
CA ALA A 242 0.11 -11.35 -19.26
C ALA A 242 -0.77 -11.18 -18.01
N GLY A 243 -0.59 -10.03 -17.36
CA GLY A 243 -1.66 -9.30 -16.69
C GLY A 243 -1.61 -7.85 -17.13
N LYS A 244 -2.12 -7.58 -18.34
CA LYS A 244 -2.33 -6.24 -18.88
C LYS A 244 -3.05 -5.36 -17.85
N LYS A 245 -2.40 -4.25 -17.48
CA LYS A 245 -3.09 -2.95 -17.41
C LYS A 245 -2.31 -2.00 -18.31
N GLU A 246 -2.61 -2.10 -19.60
CA GLU A 246 -2.54 -0.95 -20.49
C GLU A 246 -3.39 0.15 -19.88
N ALA A 247 -2.76 1.24 -19.44
CA ALA A 247 -3.32 2.56 -19.59
C ALA A 247 -2.61 3.19 -20.78
N ALA A 248 -3.11 2.83 -21.97
CA ALA A 248 -2.92 3.54 -23.23
C ALA A 248 -3.99 4.68 -23.32
N PRO A 249 -4.00 5.53 -24.35
CA PRO A 249 -3.97 7.00 -24.26
C PRO A 249 -5.35 7.66 -24.49
N LYS A 250 -5.46 8.97 -24.24
CA LYS A 250 -6.44 9.85 -24.89
C LYS A 250 -5.71 11.10 -25.42
N LYS A 251 -5.63 11.26 -26.73
CA LYS A 251 -6.21 12.35 -27.54
C LYS A 251 -6.28 11.77 -28.95
N GLU A 252 -7.50 11.48 -29.40
CA GLU A 252 -8.24 12.26 -30.43
C GLU A 252 -7.69 11.86 -31.80
N VAL A 253 -8.40 11.14 -32.68
CA VAL A 253 -9.78 11.31 -33.17
C VAL A 253 -10.35 9.93 -33.58
N SER A 254 -11.67 9.74 -33.44
CA SER A 254 -12.54 8.77 -34.15
C SER A 254 -12.13 7.29 -34.24
N THR A 255 -12.56 6.46 -33.27
CA THR A 255 -13.17 5.13 -33.51
C THR A 255 -14.00 4.75 -32.27
N SER A 256 -15.28 4.45 -32.46
CA SER A 256 -16.24 4.09 -31.41
C SER A 256 -15.79 2.87 -30.60
N LYS A 257 -15.70 3.02 -29.27
CA LYS A 257 -15.46 1.88 -28.37
C LYS A 257 -16.80 1.18 -28.16
N VAL A 258 -16.95 -0.04 -28.67
CA VAL A 258 -18.15 -0.86 -28.44
C VAL A 258 -18.20 -1.21 -26.95
N LEU A 259 -19.12 -0.58 -26.22
CA LEU A 259 -19.37 -0.84 -24.79
C LEU A 259 -20.13 -2.16 -24.65
N ASN A 260 -19.84 -2.93 -23.60
CA ASN A 260 -20.68 -4.07 -23.20
C ASN A 260 -22.11 -3.55 -22.92
N GLY A 261 -23.17 -4.26 -23.32
CA GLY A 261 -24.55 -3.77 -23.22
C GLY A 261 -24.95 -3.25 -21.84
N TYR A 262 -24.51 -3.91 -20.77
CA TYR A 262 -24.72 -3.44 -19.41
C TYR A 262 -23.97 -2.13 -19.09
N GLN A 263 -22.76 -1.96 -19.63
CA GLN A 263 -21.97 -0.74 -19.46
C GLN A 263 -22.59 0.43 -20.24
N GLY A 264 -23.12 0.19 -21.44
CA GLY A 264 -23.89 1.17 -22.21
C GLY A 264 -25.14 1.63 -21.46
N PHE A 265 -25.92 0.67 -20.94
CA PHE A 265 -27.09 0.95 -20.12
C PHE A 265 -26.73 1.76 -18.87
N CYS A 266 -25.66 1.37 -18.16
CA CYS A 266 -25.20 2.11 -17.00
C CYS A 266 -24.77 3.54 -17.33
N GLN A 267 -24.16 3.77 -18.49
CA GLN A 267 -23.75 5.11 -18.90
C GLN A 267 -24.95 6.01 -19.27
N ALA A 268 -25.97 5.45 -19.92
CA ALA A 268 -27.18 6.20 -20.29
C ALA A 268 -28.08 6.54 -19.09
N TYR A 269 -28.26 5.61 -18.15
CA TYR A 269 -29.22 5.76 -17.04
C TYR A 269 -28.60 6.26 -15.73
N ARG A 270 -27.27 6.37 -15.62
CA ARG A 270 -26.65 6.86 -14.37
C ARG A 270 -26.93 8.34 -14.11
N ASP A 271 -26.94 9.15 -15.15
CA ASP A 271 -27.17 10.59 -15.02
C ASP A 271 -28.65 10.90 -14.73
N THR A 272 -29.58 10.12 -15.29
CA THR A 272 -31.02 10.22 -14.98
C THR A 272 -31.30 9.79 -13.53
N VAL A 273 -30.76 8.66 -13.09
CA VAL A 273 -30.92 8.20 -11.70
C VAL A 273 -30.30 9.17 -10.69
N LYS A 274 -29.20 9.85 -11.05
CA LYS A 274 -28.60 10.88 -10.20
C LYS A 274 -29.43 12.16 -10.14
N LYS A 275 -30.15 12.49 -11.21
CA LYS A 275 -31.09 13.62 -11.27
C LYS A 275 -32.33 13.37 -10.41
N ASP A 276 -32.87 12.14 -10.45
CA ASP A 276 -34.05 11.75 -9.68
C ASP A 276 -33.74 11.49 -8.19
N HIS A 277 -32.49 11.11 -7.88
CA HIS A 277 -32.02 10.87 -6.52
C HIS A 277 -30.76 11.70 -6.19
N PRO A 278 -30.89 13.03 -6.05
CA PRO A 278 -29.73 13.93 -5.86
C PRO A 278 -29.04 13.76 -4.51
N LYS A 279 -29.71 13.15 -3.52
CA LYS A 279 -29.15 12.86 -2.19
C LYS A 279 -28.45 11.50 -2.09
N ASP A 280 -28.57 10.66 -3.12
CA ASP A 280 -27.99 9.33 -3.10
C ASP A 280 -26.48 9.39 -3.39
N SER A 281 -25.71 8.59 -2.65
CA SER A 281 -24.28 8.47 -2.89
C SER A 281 -24.01 7.84 -4.26
N ALA A 282 -22.84 8.09 -4.85
CA ALA A 282 -22.47 7.48 -6.14
C ALA A 282 -22.53 5.94 -6.13
N LYS A 283 -22.36 5.31 -4.95
CA LYS A 283 -22.52 3.86 -4.77
C LYS A 283 -23.98 3.44 -4.84
N ASP A 284 -24.89 4.23 -4.29
CA ASP A 284 -26.31 3.92 -4.24
C ASP A 284 -27.00 4.20 -5.58
N VAL A 285 -26.59 5.25 -6.30
CA VAL A 285 -26.96 5.47 -7.71
C VAL A 285 -26.57 4.27 -8.57
N THR A 286 -25.36 3.74 -8.37
CA THR A 286 -24.88 2.56 -9.14
C THR A 286 -25.68 1.30 -8.80
N LYS A 287 -26.05 1.09 -7.53
CA LYS A 287 -26.92 -0.03 -7.13
C LYS A 287 -28.32 0.09 -7.75
N ARG A 288 -28.89 1.30 -7.79
CA ARG A 288 -30.21 1.54 -8.41
C ARG A 288 -30.19 1.24 -9.91
N VAL A 289 -29.19 1.73 -10.62
CA VAL A 289 -29.01 1.42 -12.05
C VAL A 289 -28.83 -0.09 -12.26
N ALA A 290 -28.09 -0.79 -11.39
CA ALA A 290 -27.97 -2.25 -11.44
C ALA A 290 -29.31 -2.97 -11.17
N THR A 291 -30.15 -2.46 -10.28
CA THR A 291 -31.50 -3.01 -10.06
C THR A 291 -32.43 -2.74 -11.23
N MET A 292 -32.29 -1.61 -11.93
CA MET A 292 -33.04 -1.33 -13.16
C MET A 292 -32.66 -2.31 -14.25
N TRP A 293 -31.37 -2.57 -14.46
CA TRP A 293 -30.91 -3.59 -15.43
C TRP A 293 -31.51 -4.98 -15.17
N LYS A 294 -31.60 -5.40 -13.90
CA LYS A 294 -32.21 -6.70 -13.53
C LYS A 294 -33.72 -6.75 -13.76
N LYS A 295 -34.39 -5.58 -13.81
CA LYS A 295 -35.84 -5.46 -14.04
C LYS A 295 -36.20 -5.31 -15.53
N LEU A 296 -35.23 -5.01 -16.40
CA LEU A 296 -35.45 -5.00 -17.85
C LEU A 296 -35.82 -6.40 -18.34
N LYS A 297 -36.69 -6.47 -19.35
CA LYS A 297 -37.06 -7.74 -19.97
C LYS A 297 -35.83 -8.36 -20.66
N PRO A 298 -35.74 -9.70 -20.75
CA PRO A 298 -34.61 -10.36 -21.41
C PRO A 298 -34.37 -9.86 -22.84
N GLU A 299 -35.44 -9.56 -23.59
CA GLU A 299 -35.38 -8.99 -24.94
C GLU A 299 -34.70 -7.61 -24.98
N GLU A 300 -34.98 -6.76 -24.00
CA GLU A 300 -34.37 -5.43 -23.88
C GLU A 300 -32.91 -5.53 -23.46
N GLN A 301 -32.58 -6.46 -22.55
CA GLN A 301 -31.19 -6.72 -22.16
C GLN A 301 -30.36 -7.22 -23.35
N GLU A 302 -30.94 -8.09 -24.20
CA GLU A 302 -30.31 -8.53 -25.45
C GLU A 302 -30.17 -7.38 -26.45
N ALA A 303 -31.16 -6.51 -26.60
CA ALA A 303 -31.05 -5.31 -27.45
C ALA A 303 -29.88 -4.40 -27.03
N TRP A 304 -29.66 -4.23 -25.73
CA TRP A 304 -28.50 -3.52 -25.20
C TRP A 304 -27.19 -4.25 -25.47
N LYS A 305 -27.16 -5.59 -25.42
CA LYS A 305 -25.97 -6.41 -25.70
C LYS A 305 -25.60 -6.45 -27.19
N THR A 306 -26.59 -6.45 -28.08
CA THR A 306 -26.39 -6.48 -29.54
C THR A 306 -26.18 -5.10 -30.16
N GLY A 307 -26.29 -4.03 -29.37
CA GLY A 307 -26.05 -2.65 -29.82
C GLY A 307 -27.20 -2.06 -30.65
N CYS A 308 -28.37 -2.70 -30.66
CA CYS A 308 -29.55 -2.24 -31.41
C CYS A 308 -30.28 -1.04 -30.77
N VAL A 309 -29.84 -0.54 -29.60
CA VAL A 309 -30.49 0.58 -28.93
C VAL A 309 -29.81 1.90 -29.30
N ALA A 310 -30.37 2.60 -30.29
CA ALA A 310 -30.07 4.00 -30.55
C ALA A 310 -30.70 4.87 -29.45
N VAL A 311 -29.95 5.17 -28.39
CA VAL A 311 -30.38 6.19 -27.42
C VAL A 311 -29.98 7.55 -27.96
N GLY A 312 -30.97 8.26 -28.51
CA GLY A 312 -30.83 9.65 -28.91
C GLY A 312 -30.52 10.53 -27.70
N ASN A 313 -29.38 11.21 -27.74
CA ASN A 313 -29.11 12.34 -26.86
C ASN A 313 -30.01 13.50 -27.28
N LYS A 314 -30.93 13.90 -26.40
CA LYS A 314 -31.44 15.27 -26.31
C LYS A 314 -30.86 15.90 -25.05
#